data_AF-A0A3M2DJR5-F1
#
_entry.id   AF-A0A3M2DJR5-F1
#
_cell.length_a   1.000
_cell.length_b   1.000
_cell.length_c   1.000
_cell.angle_alpha   90.00
_cell.angle_beta   90.00
_cell.angle_gamma   90.00
#
_symmetry.space_group_name_H-M   'P 1'
#
loop_
_entity.id
_entity.type
_entity.pdbx_description
1 polymer ?
#
loop_
_entity_poly.entity_id
_entity_poly.type
_entity_poly.pdbx_seq_one_letter_code
_entity_poly.pdbx_strand_id
1 'polypeptide(L)'
;MSDETTTLYTRVFLGLAVAMIVSVVIAAVSKSGPAIAAIFVIAAFKAYLVLNYFIHLGREPRYIKYVVIATLAALVILYGTLIPDIVHQFGHMEGAVR
;
A
#
# COMPACT_ATOMS: atom_id res chain seq x y z
N MET A 1 18.11 12.51 25.87
CA MET A 1 17.20 11.39 25.52
C MET A 1 16.41 11.67 24.24
N SER A 2 16.97 12.44 23.30
CA SER A 2 16.37 12.83 22.00
C SER A 2 17.05 12.15 20.81
N ASP A 3 18.30 11.71 20.97
CA ASP A 3 19.14 11.34 19.83
C ASP A 3 18.86 9.90 19.36
N GLU A 4 18.52 9.01 20.29
CA GLU A 4 18.29 7.59 20.00
C GLU A 4 16.96 7.36 19.25
N THR A 5 15.89 8.07 19.64
CA THR A 5 14.60 8.00 18.95
C THR A 5 14.70 8.58 17.55
N THR A 6 15.31 9.76 17.40
CA THR A 6 15.53 10.43 16.10
C THR A 6 16.37 9.56 15.15
N THR A 7 17.37 8.86 15.69
CA THR A 7 18.19 7.91 14.93
C THR A 7 17.36 6.72 14.43
N LEU A 8 16.46 6.17 15.26
CA LEU A 8 15.56 5.09 14.85
C LEU A 8 14.61 5.54 13.72
N TYR A 9 13.96 6.69 13.84
CA TYR A 9 13.07 7.22 12.79
C TYR A 9 13.80 7.41 11.47
N THR A 10 15.01 7.99 11.53
CA THR A 10 15.83 8.21 10.32
C THR A 10 16.20 6.90 9.65
N ARG A 11 16.54 5.86 10.42
CA ARG A 11 16.84 4.51 9.88
C ARG A 11 15.62 3.88 9.21
N VAL A 12 14.45 3.96 9.83
CA VAL A 12 13.21 3.42 9.24
C VAL A 12 12.81 4.21 7.99
N PHE A 13 12.94 5.53 8.01
CA PHE A 13 12.73 6.38 6.85
C PHE A 13 13.66 6.00 5.68
N LEU A 14 14.94 5.82 5.96
CA LEU A 14 15.91 5.40 4.94
C LEU A 14 15.54 4.03 4.36
N GLY A 15 15.15 3.08 5.21
CA GLY A 15 14.65 1.77 4.79
C GLY A 15 13.41 1.86 3.89
N LEU A 16 12.46 2.74 4.21
CA LEU A 16 11.28 3.00 3.39
C LEU A 16 11.64 3.64 2.04
N ALA A 17 12.61 4.55 2.03
CA ALA A 17 13.11 5.19 0.80
C ALA A 17 13.80 4.18 -0.11
N VAL A 18 14.67 3.32 0.44
CA VAL A 18 15.31 2.23 -0.31
C VAL A 18 14.25 1.26 -0.84
N ALA A 19 13.29 0.84 -0.01
CA ALA A 19 12.20 -0.03 -0.45
C ALA A 19 11.35 0.60 -1.57
N MET A 20 11.17 1.93 -1.56
CA MET A 20 10.55 2.65 -2.67
C MET A 20 11.37 2.50 -3.95
N ILE A 21 12.66 2.83 -3.91
CA ILE A 21 13.53 2.77 -5.08
C ILE A 21 13.53 1.37 -5.67
N VAL A 22 13.68 0.33 -4.82
CA VAL A 22 13.64 -1.07 -5.24
C VAL A 22 12.31 -1.39 -5.94
N SER A 23 11.17 -1.00 -5.38
CA SER A 23 9.86 -1.26 -5.99
C SER A 23 9.68 -0.57 -7.36
N VAL A 24 10.20 0.66 -7.52
CA VAL A 24 10.15 1.40 -8.79
C VAL A 24 11.04 0.73 -9.84
N VAL A 25 12.25 0.30 -9.46
CA VAL A 25 13.16 -0.40 -10.36
C VAL A 25 12.55 -1.72 -10.84
N ILE A 26 11.94 -2.50 -9.94
CA ILE A 26 11.25 -3.75 -10.31
C ILE A 26 10.13 -3.47 -11.31
N ALA A 27 9.31 -2.43 -11.07
CA ALA A 27 8.22 -2.03 -11.95
C ALA A 27 8.71 -1.58 -13.34
N ALA A 28 9.87 -0.93 -13.40
CA ALA A 28 10.46 -0.46 -14.65
C ALA A 28 11.05 -1.61 -15.49
N VAL A 29 11.66 -2.59 -14.84
CA VAL A 29 12.36 -3.70 -15.53
C VAL A 29 11.41 -4.83 -15.92
N SER A 30 10.39 -5.13 -15.11
CA SER A 30 9.50 -6.26 -15.35
C SER A 30 8.03 -5.90 -15.19
N LYS A 31 7.23 -6.27 -16.19
CA LYS A 31 5.76 -6.26 -16.13
C LYS A 31 5.17 -7.66 -15.94
N SER A 32 6.00 -8.64 -15.56
CA SER A 32 5.52 -10.01 -15.33
C SER A 32 4.62 -10.08 -14.09
N GLY A 33 3.61 -10.95 -14.13
CA GLY A 33 2.70 -11.16 -12.99
C GLY A 33 3.41 -11.37 -11.64
N PRO A 34 4.49 -12.16 -11.55
CA PRO A 34 5.26 -12.32 -10.32
C PRO A 34 5.92 -11.02 -9.82
N ALA A 35 6.40 -10.17 -10.74
CA ALA A 35 7.00 -8.89 -10.38
C ALA A 35 5.96 -7.93 -9.78
N ILE A 36 4.75 -7.92 -10.34
CA ILE A 36 3.62 -7.15 -9.80
C ILE A 36 3.29 -7.60 -8.37
N ALA A 37 3.18 -8.91 -8.15
CA ALA A 37 2.93 -9.45 -6.80
C ALA A 37 4.03 -9.04 -5.81
N ALA A 38 5.31 -9.12 -6.21
CA ALA A 38 6.42 -8.70 -5.37
C ALA A 38 6.35 -7.21 -4.99
N ILE A 39 5.99 -6.33 -5.94
CA ILE A 39 5.80 -4.89 -5.68
C ILE A 39 4.70 -4.65 -4.63
N PHE A 40 3.56 -5.36 -4.74
CA PHE A 40 2.48 -5.24 -3.76
C PHE A 40 2.88 -5.72 -2.37
N VAL A 41 3.64 -6.81 -2.27
CA VAL A 41 4.17 -7.30 -0.97
C VAL A 41 5.10 -6.24 -0.34
N ILE A 42 5.99 -5.65 -1.13
CA ILE A 42 6.87 -4.57 -0.66
C ILE A 42 6.03 -3.38 -0.19
N ALA A 43 4.99 -3.00 -0.93
CA ALA A 43 4.10 -1.89 -0.56
C ALA A 43 3.36 -2.18 0.76
N ALA A 44 2.84 -3.39 0.96
CA ALA A 44 2.20 -3.80 2.21
C ALA A 44 3.17 -3.75 3.40
N PHE A 45 4.40 -4.22 3.20
CA PHE A 45 5.44 -4.15 4.25
C PHE A 45 5.78 -2.71 4.62
N LYS A 46 5.88 -1.80 3.64
CA LYS A 46 6.09 -0.38 3.89
C LYS A 46 4.94 0.24 4.68
N ALA A 47 3.70 -0.06 4.32
CA ALA A 47 2.53 0.42 5.05
C ALA A 47 2.54 -0.05 6.52
N TYR A 48 2.91 -1.31 6.76
CA TYR A 48 3.08 -1.85 8.11
C TYR A 48 4.16 -1.10 8.92
N LEU A 49 5.31 -0.80 8.32
CA LEU A 49 6.35 -0.02 8.98
C LEU A 49 5.87 1.40 9.30
N VAL A 50 5.14 2.05 8.39
CA VAL A 50 4.57 3.39 8.63
C VAL A 50 3.58 3.37 9.79
N LEU A 51 2.68 2.40 9.84
CA LEU A 51 1.68 2.27 10.90
C LEU A 51 2.31 2.06 12.29
N ASN A 52 3.37 1.27 12.37
CA ASN A 52 4.01 0.97 13.65
C ASN A 52 4.99 2.04 14.12
N TYR A 53 5.83 2.56 13.21
CA TYR A 53 6.90 3.49 13.59
C TYR A 53 6.50 4.96 13.52
N PHE A 54 5.65 5.39 12.58
CA PHE A 54 5.28 6.80 12.45
C PHE A 54 3.95 7.10 13.13
N ILE A 55 2.93 6.27 12.88
CA ILE A 55 1.58 6.47 13.43
C ILE A 55 1.47 5.96 14.87
N HIS A 56 2.42 5.15 15.35
CA HIS A 56 2.41 4.56 16.70
C HIS A 56 1.11 3.84 17.03
N LEU A 57 0.53 3.16 16.05
CA LEU A 57 -0.79 2.53 16.20
C LEU A 57 -0.86 1.53 17.38
N GLY A 58 0.29 1.01 17.83
CA GLY A 58 0.41 0.18 19.03
C GLY A 58 0.11 0.89 20.35
N ARG A 59 0.38 2.20 20.46
CA ARG A 59 0.17 3.03 21.67
C ARG A 59 -1.20 3.70 21.71
N GLU A 60 -1.87 3.77 20.57
CA GLU A 60 -3.21 4.37 20.43
C GLU A 60 -4.32 3.46 21.03
N PRO A 61 -5.45 4.04 21.46
CA PRO A 61 -6.59 3.30 21.98
C PRO A 61 -7.18 2.35 20.94
N ARG A 62 -7.71 1.22 21.42
CA ARG A 62 -8.13 0.07 20.58
C ARG A 62 -9.15 0.43 19.50
N TYR A 63 -9.98 1.45 19.72
CA TYR A 63 -10.96 1.89 18.72
C TYR A 63 -10.30 2.41 17.44
N ILE A 64 -9.12 3.04 17.52
CA ILE A 64 -8.41 3.54 16.35
C ILE A 64 -7.96 2.37 15.46
N LYS A 65 -7.54 1.25 16.06
CA LYS A 65 -7.20 0.03 15.31
C LYS A 65 -8.40 -0.51 14.54
N TYR A 66 -9.58 -0.53 15.16
CA TYR A 66 -10.82 -0.97 14.49
C TYR A 66 -11.19 -0.02 13.35
N VAL A 67 -11.05 1.29 13.53
CA VAL A 67 -11.31 2.27 12.47
C VAL A 67 -10.38 2.06 11.28
N VAL A 68 -9.07 1.89 11.51
CA VAL A 68 -8.09 1.64 10.42
C VAL A 68 -8.38 0.33 9.68
N ILE A 69 -8.72 -0.73 10.40
CA ILE A 69 -9.07 -2.01 9.77
C ILE A 69 -10.38 -1.88 8.98
N ALA A 70 -11.38 -1.18 9.51
CA ALA A 70 -12.65 -0.95 8.84
C ALA A 70 -12.49 -0.11 7.57
N THR A 71 -11.66 0.94 7.59
CA THR A 71 -11.39 1.77 6.41
C THR A 71 -10.61 1.00 5.35
N LEU A 72 -9.62 0.18 5.73
CA LEU A 72 -8.92 -0.71 4.80
C LEU A 72 -9.86 -1.74 4.18
N ALA A 73 -10.73 -2.36 4.98
CA ALA A 73 -11.73 -3.31 4.49
C ALA A 73 -12.70 -2.65 3.52
N ALA A 74 -13.20 -1.46 3.84
CA ALA A 74 -14.06 -0.68 2.96
C ALA A 74 -13.36 -0.34 1.63
N LEU A 75 -12.07 0.04 1.68
CA LEU A 75 -11.28 0.34 0.49
C LEU A 75 -11.10 -0.89 -0.40
N VAL A 76 -10.86 -2.07 0.20
CA VAL A 76 -10.76 -3.34 -0.55
C VAL A 76 -12.10 -3.70 -1.21
N ILE A 77 -13.22 -3.57 -0.49
CA ILE A 77 -14.55 -3.82 -1.05
C ILE A 77 -14.83 -2.85 -2.19
N LEU A 78 -14.57 -1.56 -1.99
CA LEU A 78 -14.82 -0.53 -2.98
C LEU A 78 -13.95 -0.74 -4.23
N TYR A 79 -12.66 -1.05 -4.07
CA TYR A 79 -11.78 -1.38 -5.19
C TYR A 79 -12.23 -2.65 -5.92
N GLY A 80 -12.56 -3.70 -5.17
CA GLY A 80 -12.96 -5.00 -5.72
C GLY A 80 -14.33 -4.99 -6.41
N THR A 81 -15.21 -4.04 -6.06
CA THR A 81 -16.53 -3.88 -6.69
C THR A 81 -16.52 -2.84 -7.81
N LEU A 82 -15.79 -1.74 -7.64
CA LEU A 82 -15.75 -0.66 -8.61
C LEU A 82 -14.96 -1.03 -9.87
N ILE A 83 -13.87 -1.80 -9.76
CA ILE A 83 -13.11 -2.24 -10.94
C ILE A 83 -13.93 -3.11 -11.90
N PRO A 84 -14.57 -4.21 -11.46
CA PRO A 84 -15.36 -5.01 -12.38
C PRO A 84 -16.55 -4.23 -12.94
N ASP A 85 -17.12 -3.29 -12.18
CA ASP A 85 -18.17 -2.39 -12.65
C ASP A 85 -17.68 -1.50 -13.81
N ILE A 86 -16.54 -0.82 -13.62
CA ILE A 86 -15.89 -0.02 -14.68
C ILE A 86 -15.55 -0.91 -15.89
N VAL A 87 -14.92 -2.06 -15.69
CA VAL A 87 -14.53 -2.96 -16.79
C VAL A 87 -15.77 -3.45 -17.56
N HIS A 88 -16.86 -3.76 -16.86
CA HIS A 88 -18.11 -4.17 -17.48
C HIS A 88 -18.72 -3.02 -18.28
N GLN A 89 -18.76 -1.81 -17.74
CA GLN A 89 -19.38 -0.66 -18.39
C GLN A 89 -18.56 -0.17 -19.61
N PHE A 90 -17.24 -0.06 -19.50
CA PHE A 90 -16.37 0.38 -20.60
C PHE A 90 -16.13 -0.74 -21.64
N GLY A 91 -16.08 -2.01 -21.22
CA GLY A 91 -15.94 -3.13 -22.15
C GLY A 91 -17.11 -3.26 -23.12
N HIS A 92 -18.33 -2.89 -22.71
CA HIS A 92 -19.49 -2.84 -23.61
C HIS A 92 -19.49 -1.64 -24.55
N MET A 93 -18.84 -0.53 -24.20
CA MET A 93 -18.75 0.65 -25.07
C MET A 93 -17.79 0.44 -26.24
N GLU A 94 -16.67 -0.24 -26.05
CA GLU A 94 -15.75 -0.58 -27.14
C GLU A 94 -16.33 -1.62 -28.13
N GLY A 95 -17.23 -2.49 -27.65
CA GLY A 95 -17.93 -3.46 -28.50
C GLY A 95 -19.06 -2.88 -29.36
N ALA A 96 -19.60 -1.71 -29.01
CA ALA A 96 -20.71 -1.04 -29.71
C ALA A 96 -20.26 0.00 -30.76
N VAL A 97 -18.96 0.29 -30.84
CA VAL A 97 -18.35 1.25 -31.80
C VAL A 97 -17.66 0.52 -32.97
N ARG A 98 -17.85 -0.80 -33.10
CA ARG A 98 -17.43 -1.59 -34.27
C ARG A 98 -18.57 -1.81 -35.25
#